data_AF-A0A6G1LEJ6-F1
#
_entry.id   AF-A0A6G1LEJ6-F1
#
_cell.length_a   1.000
_cell.length_b   1.000
_cell.length_c   1.000
_cell.angle_alpha   90.00
_cell.angle_beta   90.00
_cell.angle_gamma   90.00
#
_symmetry.space_group_name_H-M   'P 1'
#
loop_
_entity.id
_entity.type
_entity.pdbx_description
1 polymer ?
#
loop_
_entity_poly.entity_id
_entity_poly.type
_entity_poly.pdbx_seq_one_letter_code
_entity_poly.pdbx_strand_id
1 'polypeptide(L)'
;YLHNPQEAEKVIANSLATFRREYLTRAARSCYIRRLIHGYSTVSYTPDPYRSASGEGEARGLRGISFEEYIYRRADSDFEEGWPDA
;
A
#
# COMPACT_ATOMS: atom_id res chain seq x y z
N TYR A 1 7.15 -9.36 -34.20
CA TYR A 1 7.58 -10.52 -33.40
C TYR A 1 7.61 -11.80 -34.24
N LEU A 2 6.47 -12.27 -34.78
CA LEU A 2 6.40 -13.52 -35.56
C LEU A 2 7.28 -13.54 -36.82
N HIS A 3 7.50 -12.40 -37.47
CA HIS A 3 8.36 -12.30 -38.66
C HIS A 3 9.84 -12.03 -38.34
N ASN A 4 10.21 -11.77 -37.08
CA ASN A 4 11.58 -11.43 -36.67
C ASN A 4 11.91 -12.05 -35.30
N PRO A 5 12.02 -13.39 -35.21
CA PRO A 5 12.18 -14.09 -33.93
C PRO A 5 13.51 -13.78 -33.22
N GLN A 6 14.59 -13.54 -33.96
CA GLN A 6 15.90 -13.27 -33.36
C GLN A 6 15.95 -11.91 -32.64
N GLU A 7 15.40 -10.86 -33.24
CA GLU A 7 15.32 -9.54 -32.60
C GLU A 7 14.39 -9.57 -31.38
N ALA A 8 13.30 -10.31 -31.50
CA ALA A 8 12.40 -10.60 -30.39
C ALA A 8 13.11 -11.26 -29.20
N GLU A 9 13.93 -12.28 -29.45
CA GLU A 9 14.70 -12.98 -28.42
C GLU A 9 15.71 -12.05 -27.73
N LYS A 10 16.39 -11.18 -28.49
CA LYS A 10 17.27 -10.15 -27.93
C LYS A 10 16.54 -9.22 -26.97
N VAL A 11 15.35 -8.74 -27.34
CA VAL A 11 14.53 -7.87 -26.46
C VAL A 11 14.11 -8.60 -25.19
N ILE A 12 13.74 -9.88 -25.29
CA ILE A 12 13.38 -10.70 -24.13
C ILE A 12 14.59 -10.87 -23.21
N ALA A 13 15.75 -11.24 -23.75
CA ALA A 13 16.99 -11.41 -22.99
C ALA A 13 17.37 -10.13 -22.25
N ASN A 14 17.32 -8.98 -22.93
CA ASN A 14 17.61 -7.67 -22.34
C ASN A 14 16.60 -7.29 -21.25
N SER A 15 15.32 -7.57 -21.47
CA SER A 15 14.26 -7.28 -20.49
C SER A 15 14.41 -8.14 -19.23
N LEU A 16 14.77 -9.41 -19.38
CA LEU A 16 15.04 -10.31 -18.25
C LEU A 16 16.30 -9.88 -17.49
N ALA A 17 17.38 -9.55 -18.21
CA ALA A 17 18.64 -9.12 -17.61
C ALA A 17 18.50 -7.81 -16.85
N THR A 18 17.70 -6.87 -17.36
CA THR A 18 17.55 -5.54 -16.75
C THR A 18 16.42 -5.52 -15.72
N PHE A 19 15.18 -5.74 -16.16
CA PHE A 19 14.02 -5.51 -15.30
C PHE A 19 13.85 -6.61 -14.27
N ARG A 20 13.84 -7.88 -14.68
CA ARG A 20 13.54 -8.97 -13.76
C ARG A 20 14.65 -9.19 -12.73
N ARG A 21 15.92 -9.12 -13.15
CA ARG A 21 17.07 -9.39 -12.28
C ARG A 21 17.42 -8.21 -11.36
N GLU A 22 17.28 -6.97 -11.81
CA GLU A 22 17.71 -5.80 -11.02
C GLU A 22 16.52 -5.04 -10.41
N TYR A 23 15.60 -4.55 -11.24
CA TYR A 23 14.61 -3.55 -10.83
C TYR A 23 13.29 -4.10 -10.26
N LEU A 24 12.91 -5.33 -10.62
CA LEU A 24 11.66 -5.97 -10.21
C LEU A 24 11.86 -7.04 -9.13
N THR A 25 13.01 -7.03 -8.47
CA THR A 25 13.27 -7.91 -7.32
C THR A 25 12.38 -7.53 -6.13
N ARG A 26 12.18 -8.47 -5.20
CA ARG A 26 11.40 -8.22 -3.97
C ARG A 26 12.01 -7.09 -3.13
N ALA A 27 13.34 -7.01 -3.08
CA ALA A 27 14.07 -5.95 -2.41
C ALA A 27 13.87 -4.60 -3.10
N ALA A 28 14.08 -4.54 -4.43
CA ALA A 28 13.89 -3.31 -5.21
C ALA A 28 12.46 -2.76 -5.09
N ARG A 29 11.44 -3.63 -5.17
CA ARG A 29 10.04 -3.23 -4.97
C ARG A 29 9.80 -2.62 -3.59
N SER A 30 10.29 -3.28 -2.54
CA SER A 30 10.12 -2.80 -1.16
C SER A 30 10.81 -1.44 -0.95
N CYS A 31 12.02 -1.27 -1.49
CA CYS A 31 12.76 -0.01 -1.42
C CYS A 31 12.06 1.11 -2.19
N TYR A 32 11.55 0.80 -3.39
CA TYR A 32 10.81 1.75 -4.21
C TYR A 32 9.54 2.24 -3.49
N ILE A 33 8.72 1.32 -2.97
CA ILE A 33 7.50 1.68 -2.24
C ILE A 33 7.81 2.51 -1.00
N ARG A 34 8.85 2.16 -0.22
CA ARG A 34 9.28 2.97 0.92
C ARG A 34 9.62 4.40 0.49
N ARG A 35 10.40 4.55 -0.58
CA ARG A 35 10.79 5.87 -1.08
C ARG A 35 9.61 6.65 -1.66
N LEU A 36 8.66 5.96 -2.30
CA LEU A 36 7.43 6.54 -2.80
C LEU A 36 6.58 7.11 -1.66
N ILE A 37 6.38 6.35 -0.58
CA ILE A 37 5.63 6.80 0.60
C ILE A 37 6.30 8.03 1.22
N HIS A 38 7.62 8.01 1.41
CA HIS A 38 8.34 9.16 1.94
C HIS A 38 8.25 10.38 1.01
N GLY A 39 8.40 10.19 -0.30
CA GLY A 39 8.25 11.28 -1.27
C GLY A 39 6.85 11.89 -1.24
N TYR A 40 5.82 11.05 -1.24
CA TYR A 40 4.44 11.50 -1.17
C TYR A 40 4.13 12.26 0.14
N SER A 41 4.70 11.82 1.26
CA SER A 41 4.54 12.52 2.55
C SER A 41 5.07 13.95 2.56
N THR A 42 5.96 14.32 1.64
CA THR A 42 6.45 15.70 1.53
C THR A 42 5.45 16.67 0.89
N VAL A 43 4.46 16.14 0.17
CA VAL A 43 3.46 16.93 -0.57
C VAL A 43 2.03 16.66 -0.08
N SER A 44 1.83 15.67 0.79
CA SER A 44 0.53 15.34 1.37
C SER A 44 0.35 15.96 2.76
N TYR A 45 -0.89 16.09 3.20
CA TYR A 45 -1.18 16.45 4.59
C TYR A 45 -0.74 15.33 5.56
N THR A 46 -0.51 15.70 6.82
CA THR A 46 -0.28 14.73 7.90
C THR A 46 -1.63 14.32 8.50
N PRO A 47 -2.05 13.05 8.41
CA PRO A 47 -3.32 12.62 8.96
C PRO A 47 -3.30 12.61 10.48
N ASP A 48 -4.40 13.05 11.11
CA ASP A 48 -4.62 12.85 12.54
C ASP A 48 -5.04 11.39 12.78
N PRO A 49 -4.26 10.59 13.53
CA PRO A 49 -4.61 9.21 13.82
C PRO A 49 -5.84 9.07 14.71
N TYR A 50 -6.34 10.16 15.29
CA TYR A 50 -7.53 10.17 16.13
C TYR A 50 -8.74 10.76 15.39
N ARG A 51 -9.94 10.26 15.70
CA ARG A 51 -11.20 10.99 15.46
C ARG A 51 -11.50 11.84 16.69
N SER A 52 -11.91 13.08 16.48
CA SER A 52 -12.42 13.94 17.56
C SER A 52 -13.67 13.30 18.12
N ALA A 53 -13.74 13.18 19.44
CA ALA A 53 -14.94 12.76 20.11
C ALA A 53 -16.07 13.78 19.93
N SER A 54 -17.29 13.29 19.77
CA SER A 54 -18.51 14.07 19.57
C SER A 54 -19.03 14.61 20.90
N GLY A 55 -18.16 15.19 21.75
CA GLY A 55 -18.57 15.72 23.07
C GLY A 55 -17.43 16.04 24.03
N GLU A 56 -17.65 16.98 24.95
CA GLU A 56 -16.74 17.26 26.08
C GLU A 56 -16.65 16.02 26.99
N GLY A 57 -15.47 15.38 27.03
CA GLY A 57 -15.16 14.29 27.96
C GLY A 57 -15.08 12.89 27.34
N GLU A 58 -15.38 12.72 26.05
CA GLU A 58 -15.21 11.44 25.37
C GLU A 58 -13.76 11.19 24.92
N ALA A 59 -13.30 9.95 25.05
CA ALA A 59 -11.95 9.55 24.68
C ALA A 59 -11.76 9.61 23.16
N ARG A 60 -10.65 10.22 22.72
CA ARG A 60 -10.24 10.21 21.30
C ARG A 60 -9.99 8.79 20.82
N GLY A 61 -10.89 8.26 20.00
CA GLY A 61 -10.73 6.94 19.38
C GLY A 61 -9.70 6.97 18.24
N LEU A 62 -8.87 5.92 18.16
CA LEU A 62 -7.96 5.72 17.03
C LEU A 62 -8.76 5.44 15.76
N ARG A 63 -8.29 5.96 14.63
CA ARG A 63 -8.81 5.64 13.30
C ARG A 63 -8.33 4.26 12.86
N GLY A 64 -9.25 3.45 12.36
CA GLY A 64 -8.99 2.10 11.87
C GLY A 64 -8.97 1.04 12.97
N ILE A 65 -8.50 -0.15 12.61
CA ILE A 65 -8.43 -1.33 13.48
C ILE A 65 -6.99 -1.87 13.51
N SER A 66 -6.67 -2.71 14.50
CA SER A 66 -5.35 -3.35 14.55
C SER A 66 -5.18 -4.33 13.39
N PHE A 67 -3.94 -4.67 13.05
CA PHE A 67 -3.67 -5.64 11.98
C PHE A 67 -4.23 -7.02 12.32
N GLU A 68 -4.08 -7.43 13.58
CA GLU A 68 -4.60 -8.69 14.10
C GLU A 68 -6.12 -8.71 13.96
N GLU A 69 -6.79 -7.65 14.39
CA GLU A 69 -8.25 -7.52 14.27
C GLU A 69 -8.70 -7.56 12.81
N TYR A 70 -8.00 -6.88 11.90
CA TYR A 70 -8.26 -6.93 10.46
C TYR A 70 -8.18 -8.36 9.88
N ILE A 71 -7.21 -9.16 10.32
CA ILE A 71 -7.04 -10.55 9.87
C ILE A 71 -8.14 -11.46 10.43
N TYR A 72 -8.61 -11.22 11.65
CA TYR A 72 -9.64 -12.04 12.29
C TYR A 72 -11.07 -11.67 11.89
N ARG A 73 -11.31 -10.45 11.39
CA ARG A 73 -12.65 -10.00 10.98
C ARG A 73 -13.12 -10.72 9.70
N ARG A 74 -14.43 -10.97 9.62
CA ARG A 74 -15.06 -11.52 8.40
C ARG A 74 -15.06 -10.48 7.28
N ALA A 75 -14.92 -10.93 6.03
CA ALA A 75 -14.86 -10.07 4.86
C ALA A 75 -16.10 -9.17 4.66
N ASP A 76 -17.25 -9.59 5.19
CA ASP A 76 -18.53 -8.86 5.09
C ASP A 76 -18.75 -7.87 6.25
N SER A 77 -17.78 -7.69 7.14
CA SER A 77 -17.92 -6.76 8.27
C SER A 77 -17.63 -5.32 7.85
N ASP A 78 -18.56 -4.41 8.14
CA ASP A 78 -18.38 -2.99 7.86
C ASP A 78 -17.28 -2.44 8.77
N PHE A 79 -16.23 -1.89 8.17
CA PHE A 79 -15.06 -1.37 8.91
C PHE A 79 -15.38 -0.17 9.83
N GLU A 80 -16.62 0.32 9.82
CA GLU A 80 -17.14 1.36 10.71
C GLU A 80 -18.19 0.85 11.72
N GLU A 81 -18.58 -0.43 11.67
CA GLU A 81 -19.59 -1.02 12.58
C GLU A 81 -19.04 -1.10 14.02
N GLY A 82 -19.62 -0.31 14.92
CA GLY A 82 -19.26 -0.27 16.35
C GLY A 82 -18.91 1.12 16.90
N TRP A 83 -18.97 2.18 16.10
CA TRP A 83 -18.82 3.55 16.58
C TRP A 83 -20.17 4.19 16.91
N PRO A 84 -20.26 5.08 17.93
CA PRO A 84 -21.51 5.69 18.39
C PRO A 84 -22.24 6.53 17.33
N ASP A 85 -21.59 6.85 16.20
CA ASP A 85 -22.13 7.69 15.12
C ASP A 85 -22.23 6.96 13.75
N ALA A 86 -22.11 5.62 13.71
CA ALA A 86 -22.21 4.81 12.47
C ALA A 86 -23.63 4.31 12.18
#